data_AF-A0A6C2UJS0-F1
#
_entry.id   AF-A0A6C2UJS0-F1
#
_cell.length_a   1.000
_cell.length_b   1.000
_cell.length_c   1.000
_cell.angle_alpha   90.00
_cell.angle_beta   90.00
_cell.angle_gamma   90.00
#
_symmetry.space_group_name_H-M   'P 1'
#
loop_
_entity.id
_entity.type
_entity.pdbx_description
1 polymer ?
#
loop_
_entity_poly.entity_id
_entity_poly.type
_entity_poly.pdbx_seq_one_letter_code
_entity_poly.pdbx_strand_id
1 'polypeptide(L)'
;MLTQCTDQGKDPESIDDLVVYLLSSRAGLTAEEMLDLKRGCWDIGNGTHQCLDNSRFQGDKSRVRNRNAAHNLGLFRRAALSLDRYWIDHQPNARLATTNGFFETMKKNRLELAFRVVTSKKSSWLPKVSADSI
;
A
#
# COMPACT_ATOMS: atom_id res chain seq x y z
N MET A 1 -14.82 -8.24 25.99
CA MET A 1 -14.55 -6.80 26.23
C MET A 1 -13.09 -6.57 25.98
N LEU A 2 -12.73 -5.70 25.03
CA LEU A 2 -11.34 -5.38 24.70
C LEU A 2 -11.04 -3.97 25.22
N THR A 3 -10.22 -3.88 26.25
CA THR A 3 -9.75 -2.62 26.82
C THR A 3 -8.55 -2.14 26.02
N GLN A 4 -8.58 -0.91 25.50
CA GLN A 4 -7.47 -0.28 24.80
C GLN A 4 -7.20 1.07 25.46
N CYS A 5 -5.96 1.34 25.86
CA CYS A 5 -5.56 2.69 26.25
C CYS A 5 -5.82 3.66 25.09
N THR A 6 -6.72 4.61 25.30
CA THR A 6 -6.95 5.74 24.40
C THR A 6 -5.95 6.84 24.75
N ASP A 7 -5.21 7.31 23.75
CA ASP A 7 -4.17 8.35 23.78
C ASP A 7 -2.96 8.20 24.74
N GLN A 8 -1.76 8.35 24.19
CA GLN A 8 -0.48 8.26 24.92
C GLN A 8 -0.17 9.48 25.83
N GLY A 9 -1.12 10.43 25.98
CA GLY A 9 -0.85 11.73 26.60
C GLY A 9 -1.75 12.10 27.79
N LYS A 10 -2.76 11.30 28.11
CA LYS A 10 -3.65 11.58 29.25
C LYS A 10 -3.85 10.28 30.03
N ASP A 11 -3.47 10.29 31.31
CA ASP A 11 -3.82 9.17 32.17
C ASP A 11 -5.35 9.05 32.18
N PRO A 12 -5.90 7.85 31.92
CA PRO A 12 -7.34 7.66 31.91
C PRO A 12 -7.90 7.93 33.30
N GLU A 13 -8.83 8.88 33.39
CA GLU A 13 -9.47 9.28 34.65
C GLU A 13 -10.40 8.16 35.15
N SER A 14 -10.88 7.29 34.25
CA SER A 14 -11.69 6.11 34.56
C SER A 14 -11.39 4.92 33.64
N ILE A 15 -11.76 3.70 34.09
CA ILE A 15 -11.67 2.49 33.26
C ILE A 15 -12.53 2.60 32.00
N ASP A 16 -13.65 3.33 32.08
CA ASP A 16 -14.59 3.51 30.96
C ASP A 16 -13.97 4.30 29.79
N ASP A 17 -13.00 5.17 30.07
CA ASP A 17 -12.25 5.91 29.04
C ASP A 17 -11.37 4.99 28.17
N LEU A 18 -11.15 3.75 28.62
CA LEU A 18 -10.32 2.75 27.93
C LEU A 18 -11.13 1.66 27.24
N VAL A 19 -12.46 1.71 27.28
CA VAL A 19 -13.29 0.64 26.74
C VAL A 19 -13.66 0.95 25.29
N VAL A 20 -13.25 0.07 24.38
CA VAL A 20 -13.71 0.12 22.99
C VAL A 20 -14.71 -1.00 22.76
N TYR A 21 -15.93 -0.63 22.38
CA TYR A 21 -16.97 -1.58 21.99
C TYR A 21 -16.82 -1.92 20.51
N LEU A 22 -16.72 -3.21 20.20
CA LEU A 22 -16.59 -3.73 18.84
C LEU A 22 -17.81 -4.58 18.52
N LEU A 23 -18.39 -4.36 17.35
CA LEU A 23 -19.48 -5.18 16.82
C LEU A 23 -18.98 -5.97 15.63
N SER A 24 -19.35 -7.26 15.58
CA SER A 24 -19.00 -8.16 14.48
C SER A 24 -20.19 -9.06 14.16
N SER A 25 -20.40 -9.32 12.87
CA SER A 25 -21.37 -10.31 12.39
C SER A 25 -20.87 -11.76 12.52
N ARG A 26 -19.59 -11.96 12.84
CA ARG A 26 -19.00 -13.29 13.02
C ARG A 26 -19.23 -13.78 14.45
N ALA A 27 -19.96 -14.89 14.58
CA ALA A 27 -20.17 -15.57 15.85
C ALA A 27 -18.90 -16.33 16.29
N GLY A 28 -18.73 -16.50 17.61
CA GLY A 28 -17.71 -17.37 18.18
C GLY A 28 -16.28 -16.82 18.15
N LEU A 29 -16.07 -15.54 17.83
CA LEU A 29 -14.75 -14.92 17.88
C LEU A 29 -14.23 -14.87 19.32
N THR A 30 -13.00 -15.34 19.50
CA THR A 30 -12.23 -15.15 20.72
C THR A 30 -11.79 -13.69 20.86
N ALA A 31 -11.37 -13.31 22.07
CA ALA A 31 -10.85 -11.97 22.32
C ALA A 31 -9.58 -11.67 21.50
N GLU A 32 -8.71 -12.67 21.30
CA GLU A 32 -7.48 -12.55 20.52
C GLU A 32 -7.79 -12.33 19.04
N GLU A 33 -8.67 -13.13 18.44
CA GLU A 33 -9.07 -12.94 17.05
C GLU A 33 -9.74 -11.58 16.81
N MET A 34 -10.55 -11.10 17.77
CA MET A 34 -11.17 -9.78 17.69
C MET A 34 -10.10 -8.66 17.77
N LEU A 35 -9.07 -8.82 18.59
CA LEU A 35 -7.96 -7.88 18.68
C LEU A 35 -7.14 -7.85 17.39
N ASP A 36 -6.89 -9.00 16.79
CA ASP A 36 -6.15 -9.09 15.52
C ASP A 36 -6.92 -8.46 14.37
N LEU A 37 -8.24 -8.68 14.28
CA LEU A 37 -9.10 -8.00 13.31
C LEU A 37 -9.08 -6.47 13.52
N LYS A 38 -9.15 -6.02 14.77
CA LYS A 38 -9.05 -4.59 15.11
C LYS A 38 -7.69 -4.01 14.72
N ARG A 39 -6.59 -4.73 14.93
CA ARG A 39 -5.26 -4.27 14.51
C ARG A 39 -5.14 -4.25 12.99
N GLY A 40 -5.68 -5.26 12.31
CA GLY A 40 -5.70 -5.35 10.86
C GLY A 40 -6.41 -4.17 10.19
N CYS A 41 -7.44 -3.59 10.80
CA CYS A 41 -8.10 -2.42 10.23
C CYS A 41 -7.17 -1.19 10.13
N TRP A 42 -6.17 -1.07 11.01
CA TRP A 42 -5.18 0.00 10.94
C TRP A 42 -4.23 -0.13 9.74
N ASP A 43 -4.07 -1.32 9.16
CA ASP A 43 -3.27 -1.48 7.93
C ASP A 43 -3.95 -0.76 6.74
N ILE A 44 -5.26 -0.53 6.79
CA ILE A 44 -5.93 0.34 5.81
C ILE A 44 -5.43 1.78 5.97
N GLY A 45 -5.41 2.31 7.20
CA GLY A 45 -4.94 3.67 7.47
C GLY A 45 -3.45 3.86 7.17
N ASN A 46 -2.61 3.05 7.82
CA ASN A 46 -1.16 3.18 7.76
C ASN A 46 -0.58 2.60 6.47
N GLY A 47 -1.08 1.45 6.03
CA GLY A 47 -0.55 0.72 4.88
C GLY A 47 -1.06 1.21 3.53
N THR A 48 -2.32 1.69 3.46
CA THR A 48 -2.92 2.10 2.18
C THR A 48 -3.18 3.60 2.04
N HIS A 49 -3.84 4.23 3.03
CA HIS A 49 -4.18 5.65 2.96
C HIS A 49 -2.93 6.52 2.93
N GLN A 50 -2.03 6.35 3.90
CA GLN A 50 -0.79 7.13 3.95
C GLN A 50 0.05 6.99 2.66
N CYS A 51 0.08 5.79 2.08
CA CYS A 51 0.79 5.51 0.84
C CYS A 51 0.19 6.27 -0.36
N LEU A 52 -1.15 6.28 -0.46
CA LEU A 52 -1.88 7.00 -1.50
C LEU A 52 -1.73 8.50 -1.35
N ASP A 53 -1.87 9.00 -0.13
CA ASP A 53 -1.99 10.43 0.17
C ASP A 53 -0.61 11.11 0.11
N ASN A 54 0.37 10.55 0.81
CA ASN A 54 1.62 11.24 1.15
C ASN A 54 2.91 10.61 0.60
N SER A 55 2.95 9.29 0.41
CA SER A 55 4.16 8.61 -0.06
C SER A 55 4.37 8.81 -1.58
N ARG A 56 4.76 7.78 -2.34
CA ARG A 56 5.11 7.94 -3.77
C ARG A 56 3.92 8.17 -4.69
N PHE A 57 2.69 7.86 -4.28
CA PHE A 57 1.48 8.07 -5.10
C PHE A 57 0.98 9.51 -5.09
N GLN A 58 1.27 10.28 -4.03
CA GLN A 58 1.06 11.74 -3.94
C GLN A 58 -0.36 12.18 -4.34
N GLY A 59 -1.37 11.49 -3.81
CA GLY A 59 -2.78 11.75 -4.03
C GLY A 59 -3.16 13.18 -3.67
N ASP A 60 -2.74 13.64 -2.48
CA ASP A 60 -3.05 14.98 -1.97
C ASP A 60 -2.39 16.09 -2.79
N LYS A 61 -1.27 15.79 -3.43
CA LYS A 61 -0.54 16.73 -4.29
C LYS A 61 -1.01 16.68 -5.75
N SER A 62 -2.06 15.91 -6.05
CA SER A 62 -2.59 15.77 -7.39
C SER A 62 -3.14 17.09 -7.92
N ARG A 63 -2.61 17.55 -9.06
CA ARG A 63 -3.06 18.78 -9.73
C ARG A 63 -4.20 18.57 -10.73
N VAL A 64 -4.65 17.33 -10.93
CA VAL A 64 -5.74 17.01 -11.85
C VAL A 64 -7.05 17.58 -11.31
N ARG A 65 -7.65 18.54 -12.01
CA ARG A 65 -8.91 19.20 -11.60
C ARG A 65 -10.15 18.73 -12.33
N ASN A 66 -9.99 18.03 -13.46
CA ASN A 66 -11.12 17.38 -14.11
C ASN A 66 -11.57 16.16 -13.30
N ARG A 67 -12.87 16.09 -12.97
CA ARG A 67 -13.44 15.03 -12.12
C ARG A 67 -13.18 13.62 -12.67
N ASN A 68 -13.42 13.39 -13.95
CA ASN A 68 -13.28 12.05 -14.55
C ASN A 68 -11.80 11.66 -14.62
N ALA A 69 -10.93 12.60 -14.99
CA ALA A 69 -9.48 12.37 -14.99
C ALA A 69 -8.95 12.07 -13.58
N ALA A 70 -9.42 12.79 -12.55
CA ALA A 70 -9.04 12.56 -11.17
C ALA A 70 -9.51 11.18 -10.67
N HIS A 71 -10.74 10.79 -11.03
CA HIS A 71 -11.27 9.46 -10.73
C HIS A 71 -10.44 8.35 -11.36
N ASN A 72 -10.17 8.44 -12.67
CA ASN A 72 -9.36 7.47 -13.39
C ASN A 72 -7.94 7.36 -12.82
N LEU A 73 -7.30 8.50 -12.55
CA LEU A 73 -5.98 8.53 -11.91
C LEU A 73 -6.00 7.89 -10.52
N GLY A 74 -7.04 8.13 -9.73
CA GLY A 74 -7.24 7.48 -8.44
C GLY A 74 -7.39 5.96 -8.55
N LEU A 75 -8.09 5.47 -9.57
CA LEU A 75 -8.22 4.03 -9.84
C LEU A 75 -6.85 3.41 -10.16
N PHE A 76 -6.07 4.02 -11.05
CA PHE A 76 -4.74 3.53 -11.40
C PHE A 76 -3.77 3.54 -10.21
N ARG A 77 -3.83 4.56 -9.34
CA ARG A 77 -3.03 4.62 -8.11
C ARG A 77 -3.38 3.46 -7.16
N ARG A 78 -4.66 3.17 -6.96
CA ARG A 78 -5.10 2.03 -6.13
C ARG A 78 -4.68 0.68 -6.73
N ALA A 79 -4.80 0.50 -8.04
CA ALA A 79 -4.33 -0.71 -8.70
C ALA A 79 -2.81 -0.90 -8.53
N ALA A 80 -2.04 0.16 -8.72
CA ALA A 80 -0.59 0.13 -8.50
C ALA A 80 -0.22 -0.10 -7.03
N LEU A 81 -1.00 0.41 -6.07
CA LEU A 81 -0.83 0.12 -4.65
C LEU A 81 -1.10 -1.36 -4.33
N SER A 82 -2.12 -1.99 -4.93
CA SER A 82 -2.36 -3.43 -4.74
C SER A 82 -1.16 -4.26 -5.21
N LEU A 83 -0.54 -3.89 -6.33
CA LEU A 83 0.69 -4.52 -6.81
C LEU A 83 1.89 -4.24 -5.90
N ASP A 84 2.03 -3.00 -5.40
CA ASP A 84 3.05 -2.62 -4.42
C ASP A 84 2.97 -3.49 -3.16
N ARG A 85 1.78 -3.63 -2.58
CA ARG A 85 1.55 -4.46 -1.39
C ARG A 85 1.88 -5.93 -1.64
N TYR A 86 1.37 -6.49 -2.74
CA TYR A 86 1.69 -7.87 -3.11
C TYR A 86 3.21 -8.07 -3.26
N TRP A 87 3.91 -7.14 -3.91
CA TRP A 87 5.36 -7.21 -4.07
C TRP A 87 6.11 -7.08 -2.75
N ILE A 88 5.70 -6.17 -1.87
CA ILE A 88 6.29 -5.97 -0.54
C ILE A 88 6.18 -7.27 0.28
N ASP A 89 5.00 -7.89 0.29
CA ASP A 89 4.75 -9.13 1.04
C ASP A 89 5.60 -10.31 0.54
N HIS A 90 6.01 -10.29 -0.73
CA HIS A 90 6.84 -11.32 -1.37
C HIS A 90 8.31 -10.90 -1.53
N GLN A 91 8.72 -9.75 -0.99
CA GLN A 91 10.09 -9.26 -1.15
C GLN A 91 11.02 -9.94 -0.13
N PRO A 92 11.96 -10.82 -0.57
CA PRO A 92 12.86 -11.53 0.34
C PRO A 92 13.77 -10.60 1.14
N ASN A 93 14.10 -9.41 0.61
CA ASN A 93 14.89 -8.43 1.33
C ASN A 93 14.01 -7.41 2.04
N ALA A 94 13.83 -7.58 3.36
CA ALA A 94 13.03 -6.68 4.19
C ALA A 94 13.41 -5.19 4.08
N ARG A 95 14.67 -4.86 3.76
CA ARG A 95 15.09 -3.45 3.57
C ARG A 95 14.54 -2.84 2.29
N LEU A 96 14.24 -3.68 1.30
CA LEU A 96 13.64 -3.27 0.03
C LEU A 96 12.12 -3.40 0.04
N ALA A 97 11.54 -4.10 1.02
CA ALA A 97 10.10 -4.30 1.20
C ALA A 97 9.40 -2.99 1.64
N THR A 98 9.49 -1.97 0.79
CA THR A 98 8.91 -0.64 0.97
C THR A 98 8.38 -0.15 -0.36
N THR A 99 7.42 0.78 -0.34
CA THR A 99 6.90 1.41 -1.57
C THR A 99 8.01 2.05 -2.40
N ASN A 100 9.04 2.62 -1.78
CA ASN A 100 10.20 3.14 -2.50
C ASN A 100 10.95 2.01 -3.23
N GLY A 101 11.21 0.90 -2.55
CA GLY A 101 11.87 -0.27 -3.14
C GLY A 101 11.10 -0.84 -4.33
N PHE A 102 9.76 -0.88 -4.25
CA PHE A 102 8.90 -1.26 -5.37
C PHE A 102 9.09 -0.32 -6.57
N PHE A 103 8.96 0.99 -6.36
CA PHE A 103 9.11 1.97 -7.44
C PHE A 103 10.50 1.98 -8.05
N GLU A 104 11.56 1.83 -7.25
CA GLU A 104 12.93 1.77 -7.77
C GLU A 104 13.17 0.47 -8.56
N THR A 105 12.59 -0.65 -8.13
CA THR A 105 12.64 -1.93 -8.87
C THR A 105 11.90 -1.81 -10.21
N MET A 106 10.69 -1.26 -10.20
CA MET A 106 9.89 -1.03 -11.41
C MET A 106 10.55 -0.03 -12.37
N LYS A 107 11.19 1.01 -11.84
CA LYS A 107 12.00 1.94 -12.64
C LYS A 107 13.23 1.27 -13.23
N LYS A 108 13.96 0.45 -12.46
CA LYS A 108 15.15 -0.26 -12.95
C LYS A 108 14.83 -1.11 -14.17
N ASN A 109 13.75 -1.89 -14.11
CA ASN A 109 13.29 -2.70 -15.25
C ASN A 109 12.97 -1.83 -16.47
N ARG A 110 12.29 -0.68 -16.28
CA ARG A 110 11.96 0.25 -17.37
C ARG A 110 13.17 0.99 -17.94
N LEU A 111 14.13 1.35 -17.09
CA LEU A 111 15.38 2.00 -17.50
C LEU A 111 16.27 1.04 -18.27
N GLU A 112 16.33 -0.24 -17.87
CA GLU A 112 17.05 -1.27 -18.61
C GLU A 112 16.45 -1.47 -20.01
N LEU A 113 15.12 -1.51 -20.12
CA LEU A 113 14.42 -1.54 -21.40
C LEU A 113 14.72 -0.29 -22.25
N ALA A 114 14.63 0.90 -21.66
CA ALA A 114 14.88 2.16 -22.36
C ALA A 114 16.34 2.29 -22.83
N PHE A 115 17.31 1.96 -21.97
CA PHE A 115 18.73 1.95 -22.33
C PHE A 115 18.99 0.96 -23.46
N ARG A 116 18.41 -0.24 -23.39
CA ARG A 116 18.55 -1.25 -24.44
C ARG A 116 17.96 -0.79 -25.78
N VAL A 117 16.86 -0.04 -25.77
CA VAL A 117 16.28 0.56 -26.99
C VAL A 117 17.22 1.61 -27.58
N VAL A 118 17.66 2.57 -26.77
CA VAL A 118 18.50 3.69 -27.23
C VAL A 118 19.90 3.22 -27.67
N THR A 119 20.42 2.17 -27.06
CA THR A 119 21.74 1.60 -27.39
C THR A 119 21.68 0.51 -28.47
N SER A 120 20.48 0.09 -28.90
CA SER A 120 20.36 -0.93 -29.95
C SER A 120 20.71 -0.36 -31.33
N LYS A 121 21.73 -0.94 -31.98
CA LYS A 121 22.08 -0.62 -33.37
C LYS A 121 21.13 -1.27 -34.40
N LYS A 122 20.35 -2.28 -34.01
CA LYS A 122 19.35 -2.97 -34.85
C LYS A 122 18.12 -3.33 -34.01
N SER A 123 16.91 -2.96 -34.45
CA SER A 123 15.68 -3.18 -33.66
C SER A 123 15.32 -4.66 -33.46
N SER A 124 15.80 -5.55 -34.33
CA SER A 124 15.61 -7.00 -34.22
C SER A 124 16.33 -7.63 -33.02
N TRP A 125 17.17 -6.88 -32.30
CA TRP A 125 17.92 -7.32 -31.12
C TRP A 125 17.20 -6.99 -29.82
N LEU A 126 16.06 -6.30 -29.90
CA LEU A 126 15.18 -6.13 -28.76
C LEU A 126 14.51 -7.48 -28.46
N PRO A 127 14.60 -7.97 -27.20
CA PRO A 127 13.86 -9.15 -26.79
C PRO A 127 12.39 -8.96 -27.07
N LYS A 128 11.77 -9.99 -27.65
CA LYS A 128 10.32 -10.09 -27.65
C LYS A 128 9.89 -10.12 -26.19
N VAL A 129 9.06 -9.16 -25.80
CA VAL A 129 8.48 -9.13 -24.46
C VAL A 129 7.75 -10.46 -24.29
N SER A 130 8.28 -11.34 -23.43
CA SER A 130 7.56 -12.56 -23.06
C SER A 130 6.37 -12.14 -22.20
N ALA A 131 5.22 -12.75 -22.46
CA ALA A 131 3.99 -12.46 -21.73
C ALA A 131 4.07 -12.80 -20.23
N ASP A 132 5.10 -13.56 -19.82
CA ASP A 132 5.24 -14.11 -18.46
C ASP A 132 5.89 -13.14 -17.45
N SER A 133 5.98 -11.83 -17.76
CA SER A 133 6.62 -10.82 -16.90
C SER A 133 5.66 -9.79 -16.30
N ILE A 134 4.36 -10.09 -16.27
CA ILE A 134 3.33 -9.28 -15.59
C ILE A 134 2.96 -9.94 -14.27
#